data_AF-A0A344W4S3-F1
#
_entry.id   AF-A0A344W4S3-F1
#
_cell.length_a   1.000
_cell.length_b   1.000
_cell.length_c   1.000
_cell.angle_alpha   90.00
_cell.angle_beta   90.00
_cell.angle_gamma   90.00
#
_symmetry.space_group_name_H-M   'P 1'
#
loop_
_entity.id
_entity.type
_entity.pdbx_description
1 polymer ?
#
loop_
_entity_poly.entity_id
_entity_poly.type
_entity_poly.pdbx_seq_one_letter_code
_entity_poly.pdbx_strand_id
1 'polypeptide(L)'
;MSIRHIVMWKLGADSAQEKLAQAEEMRVALEGLNGVVPSLRSLTVRPNALFVGANFDVVLDSTFDDAEGLAAYASHPAHEEAAQVIKKYAVERTAVDYEF
;
A
#
# COMPACT_ATOMS: atom_id res chain seq x y z
N MET A 1 9.95 18.94 2.35
CA MET A 1 9.72 18.68 0.91
C MET A 1 8.72 17.55 0.84
N SER A 2 7.79 17.57 -0.12
CA SER A 2 6.76 16.54 -0.19
C SER A 2 7.39 15.17 -0.46
N ILE A 3 6.84 14.15 0.20
CA ILE A 3 7.33 12.77 0.11
C ILE A 3 6.30 11.93 -0.62
N ARG A 4 6.75 11.17 -1.61
CA ARG A 4 5.99 10.06 -2.18
C ARG A 4 6.52 8.74 -1.63
N HIS A 5 5.62 7.97 -1.05
CA HIS A 5 5.88 6.65 -0.49
C HIS A 5 5.27 5.60 -1.42
N ILE A 6 6.11 4.81 -2.07
CA ILE A 6 5.69 3.72 -2.94
C ILE A 6 5.99 2.40 -2.24
N VAL A 7 4.98 1.55 -2.09
CA VAL A 7 5.16 0.20 -1.57
C VAL A 7 4.65 -0.79 -2.59
N MET A 8 5.36 -1.90 -2.76
CA MET A 8 4.92 -3.01 -3.58
C MET A 8 4.94 -4.31 -2.77
N TRP A 9 3.96 -5.17 -3.02
CA TRP A 9 3.88 -6.50 -2.38
C TRP A 9 3.82 -7.64 -3.40
N LYS A 10 4.50 -8.74 -3.09
CA LYS A 10 4.21 -10.06 -3.67
C LYS A 10 3.20 -10.76 -2.75
N LEU A 11 2.19 -11.39 -3.34
CA LEU A 11 1.15 -12.12 -2.62
C LEU A 11 1.42 -13.63 -2.67
N GLY A 12 1.11 -14.31 -1.57
CA GLY A 12 1.33 -15.75 -1.41
C GLY A 12 0.32 -16.66 -2.10
N ALA A 13 -0.72 -16.12 -2.75
CA ALA A 13 -1.69 -16.93 -3.47
C ALA A 13 -1.12 -17.51 -4.77
N ASP A 14 -1.59 -18.70 -5.15
CA ASP A 14 -1.12 -19.44 -6.33
C ASP A 14 -1.83 -19.02 -7.61
N SER A 15 -3.08 -18.57 -7.52
CA SER A 15 -3.88 -18.19 -8.70
C SER A 15 -3.99 -16.67 -8.88
N ALA A 16 -4.03 -16.23 -10.15
CA ALA A 16 -4.25 -14.83 -10.47
C ALA A 16 -5.60 -14.30 -9.94
N GLN A 17 -6.63 -15.15 -9.91
CA GLN A 17 -7.94 -14.80 -9.41
C GLN A 17 -7.94 -14.55 -7.90
N GLU A 18 -7.27 -15.39 -7.11
CA GLU A 18 -7.12 -15.17 -5.67
C GLU A 18 -6.26 -13.95 -5.37
N LYS A 19 -5.16 -13.74 -6.11
CA LYS A 19 -4.35 -12.52 -5.97
C LYS A 19 -5.17 -11.25 -6.22
N LEU A 20 -6.05 -11.26 -7.21
CA LEU A 20 -6.94 -10.13 -7.48
C LEU A 20 -7.95 -9.90 -6.34
N ALA A 21 -8.53 -10.97 -5.78
CA ALA A 21 -9.43 -10.86 -4.64
C ALA A 21 -8.71 -10.30 -3.40
N GLN A 22 -7.51 -10.80 -3.10
CA GLN A 22 -6.67 -10.29 -2.01
C GLN A 22 -6.25 -8.84 -2.24
N ALA A 23 -5.87 -8.48 -3.46
CA ALA A 23 -5.52 -7.10 -3.82
C ALA A 23 -6.71 -6.14 -3.63
N GLU A 24 -7.93 -6.58 -3.92
CA GLU A 24 -9.14 -5.77 -3.69
C GLU A 24 -9.41 -5.57 -2.18
N GLU A 25 -9.24 -6.59 -1.36
CA GLU A 25 -9.33 -6.44 0.10
C GLU A 25 -8.27 -5.47 0.64
N MET A 26 -7.03 -5.58 0.17
CA MET A 26 -5.95 -4.65 0.51
C MET A 26 -6.30 -3.22 0.08
N ARG A 27 -6.87 -3.05 -1.12
CA ARG A 27 -7.29 -1.74 -1.65
C ARG A 27 -8.36 -1.12 -0.75
N VAL A 28 -9.42 -1.86 -0.42
CA VAL A 28 -10.50 -1.36 0.44
C VAL A 28 -9.95 -0.93 1.81
N ALA A 29 -9.09 -1.75 2.42
CA ALA A 29 -8.51 -1.45 3.74
C ALA A 29 -7.61 -0.20 3.72
N LEU A 30 -6.76 -0.06 2.71
CA LEU A 30 -5.77 1.03 2.65
C LEU A 30 -6.35 2.32 2.08
N GLU A 31 -7.15 2.27 1.01
CA GLU A 31 -7.78 3.47 0.45
C GLU A 31 -8.84 4.06 1.38
N GLY A 32 -9.39 3.25 2.31
CA GLY A 32 -10.25 3.72 3.41
C GLY A 32 -9.55 4.65 4.40
N LEU A 33 -8.22 4.78 4.34
CA LEU A 33 -7.46 5.73 5.16
C LEU A 33 -7.51 7.16 4.62
N ASN A 34 -7.90 7.34 3.35
CA ASN A 34 -8.04 8.67 2.76
C ASN A 34 -9.10 9.49 3.52
N GLY A 35 -8.69 10.66 4.02
CA GLY A 35 -9.54 11.51 4.86
C GLY A 35 -9.69 11.06 6.31
N VAL A 36 -9.14 9.90 6.69
CA VAL A 36 -9.09 9.41 8.08
C VAL A 36 -7.78 9.77 8.75
N VAL A 37 -6.65 9.53 8.07
CA VAL A 37 -5.31 9.85 8.62
C VAL A 37 -4.94 11.29 8.25
N PRO A 38 -4.77 12.22 9.22
CA PRO A 38 -4.63 13.64 8.90
C PRO A 38 -3.40 14.03 8.07
N SER A 39 -2.29 13.28 8.21
CA SER A 39 -1.06 13.52 7.47
C SER A 39 -1.06 12.97 6.05
N LEU A 40 -2.00 12.08 5.72
CA LEU A 40 -2.10 11.45 4.41
C LEU A 40 -2.74 12.41 3.40
N ARG A 41 -2.06 12.69 2.28
CA ARG A 41 -2.57 13.57 1.22
C ARG A 41 -3.29 12.81 0.12
N SER A 42 -2.76 11.66 -0.26
CA SER A 42 -3.40 10.73 -1.17
C SER A 42 -2.88 9.33 -0.94
N LEU A 43 -3.71 8.32 -1.14
CA LEU A 43 -3.34 6.91 -1.18
C LEU A 43 -4.14 6.21 -2.26
N THR A 44 -3.45 5.52 -3.16
CA THR A 44 -4.05 4.66 -4.18
C THR A 44 -3.42 3.28 -4.14
N VAL A 45 -4.22 2.23 -4.24
CA VAL A 45 -3.74 0.84 -4.34
C VAL A 45 -4.22 0.22 -5.63
N ARG A 46 -3.32 -0.41 -6.39
CA ARG A 46 -3.68 -1.07 -7.66
C ARG A 46 -3.01 -2.44 -7.77
N PRO A 47 -3.72 -3.45 -8.33
CA PRO A 47 -3.08 -4.69 -8.73
C PRO A 47 -2.20 -4.43 -9.95
N ASN A 48 -1.16 -5.25 -10.10
CA ASN A 48 -0.34 -5.25 -11.29
C ASN A 48 -1.12 -5.76 -12.51
N ALA A 49 -1.01 -5.04 -13.62
CA ALA A 49 -1.77 -5.33 -14.84
C ALA A 49 -0.97 -6.07 -15.93
N LEU A 50 0.37 -5.98 -15.89
CA LEU A 50 1.25 -6.48 -16.96
C LEU A 50 2.44 -7.25 -16.40
N PHE A 51 3.02 -8.15 -17.20
CA PHE A 51 4.19 -8.95 -16.81
C PHE A 51 3.99 -9.73 -15.50
N VAL A 52 2.81 -10.36 -15.36
CA VAL A 52 2.44 -11.20 -14.20
C VAL A 52 3.51 -12.27 -13.97
N GLY A 53 3.95 -12.42 -12.71
CA GLY A 53 5.05 -13.31 -12.32
C GLY A 53 6.40 -12.62 -12.22
N ALA A 54 6.71 -11.68 -13.13
CA ALA A 54 7.91 -10.85 -13.03
C ALA A 54 7.71 -9.70 -12.04
N ASN A 55 6.69 -8.87 -12.28
CA ASN A 55 6.38 -7.71 -11.44
C ASN A 55 5.78 -8.11 -10.09
N PHE A 56 5.88 -7.21 -9.11
CA PHE A 56 5.12 -7.32 -7.86
C PHE A 56 3.61 -7.30 -8.13
N ASP A 57 2.83 -7.90 -7.24
CA ASP A 57 1.42 -8.18 -7.49
C ASP A 57 0.51 -6.98 -7.18
N VAL A 58 0.90 -6.14 -6.22
CA VAL A 58 0.14 -4.95 -5.79
C VAL A 58 1.09 -3.79 -5.55
N VAL A 59 0.66 -2.58 -5.91
CA VAL A 59 1.35 -1.31 -5.59
C VAL A 59 0.45 -0.41 -4.74
N LEU A 60 1.04 0.27 -3.76
CA LEU A 60 0.52 1.44 -3.07
C LEU A 60 1.34 2.65 -3.50
N ASP A 61 0.65 3.73 -3.90
CA ASP A 61 1.21 5.06 -4.11
C ASP A 61 0.55 6.01 -3.11
N SER A 62 1.35 6.60 -2.22
CA SER A 62 0.87 7.62 -1.29
C SER A 62 1.76 8.85 -1.21
N THR A 63 1.16 9.97 -0.82
CA THR A 63 1.81 11.28 -0.76
C THR A 63 1.62 11.92 0.62
N PHE A 64 2.68 12.60 1.08
CA PHE A 64 2.78 13.31 2.37
C PHE A 64 3.47 14.67 2.18
N ASP A 65 3.26 15.59 3.11
CA ASP A 65 3.89 16.93 3.06
C ASP A 65 5.40 16.89 3.37
N ASP A 66 5.82 15.91 4.17
CA ASP A 66 7.18 15.70 4.65
C ASP A 66 7.37 14.29 5.24
N ALA A 67 8.59 13.99 5.70
CA ALA A 67 8.95 12.70 6.28
C ALA A 67 8.26 12.48 7.63
N GLU A 68 8.04 13.53 8.40
CA GLU A 68 7.29 13.52 9.66
C GLU A 68 5.82 13.10 9.43
N GLY A 69 5.20 13.57 8.34
CA GLY A 69 3.86 13.18 7.93
C GLY A 69 3.75 11.69 7.57
N LEU A 70 4.76 11.14 6.89
CA LEU A 70 4.86 9.70 6.61
C LEU A 70 5.02 8.90 7.92
N ALA A 71 5.88 9.35 8.84
CA ALA A 71 6.07 8.70 10.13
C ALA A 71 4.78 8.71 10.98
N ALA A 72 4.08 9.84 11.02
CA ALA A 72 2.79 9.97 11.69
C ALA A 72 1.75 9.00 11.11
N TYR A 73 1.68 8.89 9.78
CA TYR A 73 0.82 7.92 9.09
C TYR A 73 1.15 6.48 9.47
N ALA A 74 2.44 6.11 9.45
CA ALA A 74 2.88 4.75 9.75
C ALA A 74 2.48 4.30 11.16
N SER A 75 2.48 5.23 12.12
CA SER A 75 2.10 4.98 13.53
C SER A 75 0.61 5.16 13.84
N HIS A 76 -0.21 5.57 12.86
CA HIS A 76 -1.62 5.84 13.10
C HIS A 76 -2.41 4.54 13.33
N PRO A 77 -3.29 4.44 14.34
CA PRO A 77 -4.02 3.20 14.65
C PRO A 77 -4.79 2.61 13.46
N ALA A 78 -5.46 3.46 12.68
CA ALA A 78 -6.15 3.01 11.46
C ALA A 78 -5.19 2.41 10.41
N HIS A 79 -3.97 2.93 10.28
CA HIS A 79 -2.96 2.34 9.41
C HIS A 79 -2.50 0.99 9.96
N GLU A 80 -2.28 0.87 11.27
CA GLU A 80 -1.90 -0.41 11.88
C GLU A 80 -2.96 -1.50 11.68
N GLU A 81 -4.25 -1.13 11.77
CA GLU A 81 -5.39 -2.01 11.46
C GLU A 81 -5.38 -2.44 9.99
N ALA A 82 -5.26 -1.49 9.05
CA ALA A 82 -5.15 -1.80 7.63
C ALA A 82 -3.93 -2.68 7.32
N ALA A 83 -2.80 -2.44 7.99
CA ALA A 83 -1.58 -3.23 7.85
C ALA A 83 -1.78 -4.71 8.26
N GLN A 84 -2.73 -5.03 9.16
CA GLN A 84 -3.05 -6.42 9.47
C GLN A 84 -3.69 -7.15 8.29
N VAL A 85 -4.50 -6.46 7.47
CA VAL A 85 -5.04 -7.04 6.24
C VAL A 85 -3.91 -7.39 5.28
N ILE A 86 -2.93 -6.50 5.13
CA ILE A 86 -1.79 -6.70 4.23
C ILE A 86 -0.94 -7.90 4.65
N LYS A 87 -0.67 -8.03 5.95
CA LYS A 87 0.13 -9.13 6.53
C LYS A 87 -0.49 -10.52 6.34
N LYS A 88 -1.80 -10.62 6.05
CA LYS A 88 -2.45 -11.90 5.75
C LYS A 88 -2.01 -12.47 4.39
N TYR A 89 -1.68 -11.60 3.43
CA TYR A 89 -1.52 -11.97 2.03
C TYR A 89 -0.11 -11.75 1.49
N ALA A 90 0.60 -10.73 1.99
CA ALA A 90 1.92 -10.37 1.49
C ALA A 90 3.01 -11.34 1.98
N VAL A 91 3.80 -11.85 1.04
CA VAL A 91 4.98 -12.70 1.31
C VAL A 91 6.30 -11.95 1.08
N GLU A 92 6.29 -10.90 0.26
CA GLU A 92 7.41 -9.97 0.11
C GLU A 92 6.90 -8.53 0.09
N ARG A 93 7.75 -7.62 0.55
CA ARG A 93 7.50 -6.18 0.57
C ARG A 93 8.76 -5.43 0.14
N THR A 94 8.60 -4.50 -0.77
CA THR A 94 9.63 -3.49 -1.08
C THR A 94 9.02 -2.09 -1.03
N ALA A 95 9.82 -1.08 -0.75
CA ALA A 95 9.37 0.30 -0.69
C ALA A 95 10.45 1.27 -1.18
N VAL A 96 10.02 2.38 -1.77
CA VAL A 96 10.86 3.51 -2.15
C VAL A 96 10.18 4.80 -1.72
N ASP A 97 10.95 5.65 -1.05
CA ASP A 97 10.54 6.98 -0.63
C ASP A 97 11.38 8.02 -1.36
N TYR A 98 10.74 9.01 -1.97
CA TYR A 98 11.45 10.08 -2.68
C TYR A 98 10.76 11.44 -2.55
N GLU A 99 11.57 12.49 -2.65
CA GLU A 99 11.13 13.88 -2.65
C GLU A 99 10.68 14.31 -4.05
N PHE A 100 9.67 15.19 -4.12
CA PHE A 100 9.19 15.78 -5.37
C PHE A 100 8.64 17.20 -5.18
#